data_AF-A0A6A4S9X5-F1
#
_entry.id   AF-A0A6A4S9X5-F1
#
_cell.length_a   1.000
_cell.length_b   1.000
_cell.length_c   1.000
_cell.angle_alpha   90.00
_cell.angle_beta   90.00
_cell.angle_gamma   90.00
#
_symmetry.space_group_name_H-M   'P 1'
#
loop_
_entity.id
_entity.type
_entity.pdbx_description
1 polymer ?
#
loop_
_entity_poly.entity_id
_entity_poly.type
_entity_poly.pdbx_seq_one_letter_code
_entity_poly.pdbx_strand_id
1 'polypeptide(L)'
;MFKLRSIDKSALADFYFTFAPDFRLPSSALSSRTGSREVLSPADSNMVSSSSSPFRSEIITKHRFGPASRGARTRPGENLRVPSTGGCLYCGRGRRASPFRDDLQKEMTGRLLGLVSLNVANGASPLETSRKKRLKLLRVSLVFARGPKKHLKRVAAPKHWMLDKLTGVFAPRPSTGPHKLRECLPLIIFLRNRLKYALTGDEVKKICMQRFIKIDGKVRTDVTYPAGFMDVISIEKTGEHFRLIYDVKGRFTVHRITAEEAKYKLCKVKKILIGTKGIPHLVTHDARTIRYPDPLIKVNDTIRIDLETGKITDFIKFDTANLCMVTGGANLGRIGVITNRERHPGSFDVVHVKDSTGNSFATRLSNIFVIGKGNKPWVSLPRGKGIRLTIAEERDKRLAAKQGSS
;
A
#
# COMPACT_ATOMS: atom_id res chain seq x y z
N MET A 1 43.62 -5.42 34.29
CA MET A 1 44.95 -4.81 34.06
C MET A 1 45.38 -5.10 32.63
N PHE A 2 45.22 -4.16 31.70
CA PHE A 2 45.91 -4.09 30.39
C PHE A 2 45.74 -2.67 29.82
N LYS A 3 46.56 -2.26 28.85
CA LYS A 3 47.00 -0.86 28.70
C LYS A 3 46.35 -0.11 27.52
N LEU A 4 46.09 1.18 27.72
CA LEU A 4 45.64 2.14 26.70
C LEU A 4 46.67 2.32 25.56
N ARG A 5 46.19 2.63 24.35
CA ARG A 5 46.88 3.51 23.39
C ARG A 5 45.88 4.43 22.69
N SER A 6 46.29 5.66 22.44
CA SER A 6 45.60 6.69 21.66
C SER A 6 45.81 6.48 20.15
N ILE A 7 45.05 7.21 19.35
CA ILE A 7 45.29 7.41 17.91
C ILE A 7 45.25 8.92 17.66
N ASP A 8 46.28 9.45 17.00
CA ASP A 8 46.56 10.89 16.91
C ASP A 8 45.93 11.58 15.69
N LYS A 9 45.90 12.92 15.74
CA LYS A 9 45.10 13.79 14.85
C LYS A 9 45.91 14.40 13.69
N SER A 10 46.87 13.69 13.11
CA SER A 10 47.82 14.26 12.13
C SER A 10 47.40 14.15 10.66
N ALA A 11 46.54 13.21 10.27
CA ALA A 11 46.25 12.90 8.86
C ALA A 11 45.19 13.82 8.19
N LEU A 12 45.31 15.15 8.35
CA LEU A 12 44.27 16.11 7.93
C LEU A 12 44.76 17.35 7.15
N ALA A 13 46.02 17.41 6.73
CA ALA A 13 46.58 18.60 6.08
C ALA A 13 47.72 18.28 5.07
N ASP A 14 47.43 17.54 4.00
CA ASP A 14 48.43 17.19 2.95
C ASP A 14 47.86 17.09 1.52
N PHE A 15 46.68 17.68 1.24
CA PHE A 15 46.05 17.63 -0.11
C PHE A 15 45.40 18.96 -0.52
N TYR A 16 46.19 20.04 -0.52
CA TYR A 16 45.91 21.29 -1.26
C TYR A 16 47.22 21.79 -1.88
N PHE A 17 47.14 22.30 -3.13
CA PHE A 17 48.27 22.42 -4.08
C PHE A 17 48.80 21.01 -4.47
N THR A 18 48.99 20.66 -5.75
CA THR A 18 49.65 21.45 -6.80
C THR A 18 49.14 21.10 -8.23
N PHE A 19 49.48 21.95 -9.21
CA PHE A 19 49.47 21.74 -10.68
C PHE A 19 48.13 21.59 -11.45
N ALA A 20 47.86 22.61 -12.26
CA ALA A 20 47.48 22.48 -13.68
C ALA A 20 48.60 23.14 -14.52
N PRO A 21 48.71 22.92 -15.85
CA PRO A 21 47.91 23.74 -16.78
C PRO A 21 47.49 23.06 -18.12
N ASP A 22 46.87 23.87 -19.00
CA ASP A 22 46.92 23.82 -20.49
C ASP A 22 46.21 22.71 -21.32
N PHE A 23 45.05 23.05 -21.91
CA PHE A 23 44.89 23.69 -23.24
C PHE A 23 43.70 23.18 -24.11
N ARG A 24 42.94 24.15 -24.64
CA ARG A 24 42.15 24.19 -25.90
C ARG A 24 40.85 23.37 -26.05
N LEU A 25 39.78 24.10 -26.39
CA LEU A 25 38.53 23.62 -27.00
C LEU A 25 38.75 23.35 -28.51
N PRO A 26 37.76 22.72 -29.19
CA PRO A 26 37.11 23.47 -30.27
C PRO A 26 35.57 23.39 -30.27
N SER A 27 34.93 24.25 -31.06
CA SER A 27 33.49 24.26 -31.30
C SER A 27 33.14 24.51 -32.77
N SER A 28 31.98 23.96 -33.18
CA SER A 28 31.14 24.33 -34.34
C SER A 28 31.65 24.13 -35.79
N ALA A 29 30.65 24.17 -36.70
CA ALA A 29 30.70 24.34 -38.17
C ALA A 29 30.68 23.09 -39.08
N LEU A 30 29.56 22.94 -39.83
CA LEU A 30 29.40 22.97 -41.31
C LEU A 30 30.47 22.29 -42.21
N SER A 31 30.21 21.80 -43.43
CA SER A 31 28.99 21.43 -44.20
C SER A 31 29.44 21.12 -45.64
N SER A 32 28.83 20.13 -46.33
CA SER A 32 28.86 19.98 -47.82
C SER A 32 30.25 19.83 -48.49
N ARG A 33 30.44 19.44 -49.76
CA ARG A 33 29.70 18.66 -50.79
C ARG A 33 30.73 18.27 -51.87
N THR A 34 30.52 17.16 -52.59
CA THR A 34 31.06 16.85 -53.96
C THR A 34 32.60 16.88 -54.18
N GLY A 35 33.22 16.00 -54.97
CA GLY A 35 32.72 14.86 -55.76
C GLY A 35 33.64 14.58 -56.97
N SER A 36 33.50 13.40 -57.61
CA SER A 36 34.24 12.96 -58.82
C SER A 36 35.76 12.69 -58.62
N ARG A 37 36.44 11.79 -59.36
CA ARG A 37 36.02 10.95 -60.52
C ARG A 37 36.97 9.75 -60.75
N GLU A 38 36.44 8.65 -61.33
CA GLU A 38 37.03 7.73 -62.36
C GLU A 38 38.50 7.18 -62.23
N VAL A 39 38.91 5.99 -62.70
CA VAL A 39 38.34 4.83 -63.44
C VAL A 39 39.05 3.55 -62.86
N LEU A 40 38.44 2.37 -62.67
CA LEU A 40 38.30 1.23 -63.62
C LEU A 40 37.55 0.05 -62.96
N SER A 41 37.17 -0.97 -63.76
CA SER A 41 36.11 -1.95 -63.48
C SER A 41 36.32 -3.24 -64.33
N PRO A 42 35.38 -4.21 -64.44
CA PRO A 42 34.54 -4.90 -63.43
C PRO A 42 34.50 -6.46 -63.60
N ALA A 43 33.58 -7.11 -62.86
CA ALA A 43 32.84 -8.33 -63.26
C ALA A 43 33.59 -9.70 -63.21
N ASP A 44 32.95 -10.87 -63.16
CA ASP A 44 31.53 -11.31 -63.22
C ASP A 44 31.39 -12.62 -62.37
N SER A 45 30.25 -13.22 -61.97
CA SER A 45 28.78 -12.99 -62.00
C SER A 45 28.15 -13.96 -60.92
N ASN A 46 26.86 -14.21 -60.64
CA ASN A 46 25.49 -13.69 -60.91
C ASN A 46 24.57 -14.25 -59.75
N MET A 47 23.47 -13.62 -59.30
CA MET A 47 22.05 -13.66 -59.76
C MET A 47 21.37 -15.07 -59.83
N VAL A 48 20.06 -15.27 -59.55
CA VAL A 48 18.94 -14.37 -59.18
C VAL A 48 17.85 -15.06 -58.31
N SER A 49 16.75 -14.37 -57.98
CA SER A 49 15.68 -14.77 -57.05
C SER A 49 14.40 -15.41 -57.66
N SER A 50 13.53 -15.85 -56.74
CA SER A 50 12.04 -15.83 -56.78
C SER A 50 11.17 -16.89 -57.50
N SER A 51 10.20 -17.39 -56.72
CA SER A 51 8.81 -17.83 -57.04
C SER A 51 8.48 -19.15 -57.79
N SER A 52 7.44 -19.82 -57.24
CA SER A 52 6.48 -20.79 -57.85
C SER A 52 6.93 -22.17 -58.36
N SER A 53 6.21 -23.20 -57.89
CA SER A 53 6.01 -24.54 -58.52
C SER A 53 4.88 -24.45 -59.59
N PRO A 54 4.56 -25.47 -60.46
CA PRO A 54 3.96 -26.79 -60.09
C PRO A 54 4.22 -27.99 -61.07
N PHE A 55 3.47 -29.12 -60.91
CA PHE A 55 3.32 -30.31 -61.82
C PHE A 55 4.54 -31.27 -61.99
N ARG A 56 4.44 -32.58 -62.31
CA ARG A 56 3.43 -33.70 -62.22
C ARG A 56 4.24 -35.04 -62.27
N SER A 57 3.86 -36.20 -61.73
CA SER A 57 2.79 -37.15 -62.12
C SER A 57 2.79 -38.33 -61.09
N GLU A 58 1.64 -38.80 -60.56
CA GLU A 58 0.83 -40.01 -60.94
C GLU A 58 1.58 -41.35 -60.67
N ILE A 59 1.00 -42.43 -60.11
CA ILE A 59 -0.28 -43.18 -60.35
C ILE A 59 -0.78 -43.78 -58.99
N ILE A 60 -2.00 -43.50 -58.48
CA ILE A 60 -3.28 -44.28 -58.57
C ILE A 60 -3.18 -45.72 -58.00
N THR A 61 -3.96 -46.21 -57.02
CA THR A 61 -5.46 -46.33 -56.90
C THR A 61 -6.01 -45.86 -55.54
N LYS A 62 -7.09 -45.08 -55.44
CA LYS A 62 -8.54 -45.36 -55.70
C LYS A 62 -9.23 -46.35 -54.72
N HIS A 63 -10.05 -45.81 -53.81
CA HIS A 63 -11.48 -46.15 -53.69
C HIS A 63 -12.25 -44.93 -53.12
N ARG A 64 -13.47 -44.66 -53.63
CA ARG A 64 -14.23 -43.42 -53.31
C ARG A 64 -15.73 -43.54 -53.64
N PHE A 65 -16.60 -43.55 -52.63
CA PHE A 65 -18.05 -43.26 -52.66
C PHE A 65 -18.47 -42.95 -51.20
N GLY A 66 -19.47 -42.13 -50.86
CA GLY A 66 -20.33 -41.22 -51.65
C GLY A 66 -21.50 -40.72 -50.75
N PRO A 67 -21.80 -39.40 -50.62
CA PRO A 67 -22.74 -38.92 -49.61
C PRO A 67 -24.20 -38.75 -50.09
N ALA A 68 -25.14 -39.39 -49.39
CA ALA A 68 -26.61 -39.27 -49.55
C ALA A 68 -27.33 -39.87 -48.32
N SER A 69 -28.58 -39.57 -47.96
CA SER A 69 -29.42 -38.37 -48.18
C SER A 69 -30.67 -38.41 -47.26
N ARG A 70 -31.36 -37.27 -47.10
CA ARG A 70 -32.82 -37.10 -46.80
C ARG A 70 -33.50 -38.00 -45.74
N GLY A 71 -34.01 -37.36 -44.68
CA GLY A 71 -35.13 -37.87 -43.88
C GLY A 71 -36.06 -36.72 -43.46
N ALA A 72 -37.34 -36.76 -43.84
CA ALA A 72 -38.30 -35.68 -43.57
C ALA A 72 -39.74 -36.19 -43.38
N ARG A 73 -40.39 -35.74 -42.29
CA ARG A 73 -41.82 -35.83 -41.88
C ARG A 73 -41.91 -35.39 -40.40
N THR A 74 -42.91 -34.69 -39.85
CA THR A 74 -44.03 -33.87 -40.38
C THR A 74 -44.57 -32.97 -39.23
N ARG A 75 -45.25 -31.85 -39.55
CA ARG A 75 -46.20 -31.12 -38.65
C ARG A 75 -47.62 -31.28 -39.26
N PRO A 76 -48.73 -31.21 -38.49
CA PRO A 76 -49.38 -29.95 -38.00
C PRO A 76 -49.82 -30.06 -36.52
N GLY A 77 -50.54 -29.12 -35.87
CA GLY A 77 -51.09 -27.78 -36.22
C GLY A 77 -51.04 -26.83 -34.99
N GLU A 78 -51.22 -25.51 -35.13
CA GLU A 78 -52.51 -24.77 -35.01
C GLU A 78 -53.15 -24.78 -33.60
N ASN A 79 -53.71 -23.71 -33.03
CA ASN A 79 -53.81 -22.26 -33.35
C ASN A 79 -53.91 -21.49 -31.99
N LEU A 80 -53.54 -20.21 -31.84
CA LEU A 80 -54.41 -19.06 -32.15
C LEU A 80 -53.67 -17.70 -32.06
N ARG A 81 -53.73 -16.95 -33.17
CA ARG A 81 -54.06 -15.51 -33.32
C ARG A 81 -53.50 -14.45 -32.34
N VAL A 82 -52.71 -13.54 -32.92
CA VAL A 82 -52.63 -12.10 -32.57
C VAL A 82 -53.94 -11.37 -32.99
N PRO A 83 -54.22 -10.14 -32.52
CA PRO A 83 -53.92 -9.00 -33.39
C PRO A 83 -53.36 -7.77 -32.66
N SER A 84 -52.87 -6.80 -33.45
CA SER A 84 -52.17 -5.60 -33.01
C SER A 84 -52.95 -4.31 -33.24
N THR A 85 -53.07 -3.49 -32.19
CA THR A 85 -53.13 -2.01 -32.19
C THR A 85 -52.56 -1.57 -30.84
N GLY A 86 -52.00 -0.37 -30.62
CA GLY A 86 -51.92 0.83 -31.46
C GLY A 86 -52.18 2.05 -30.56
N GLY A 87 -51.31 3.06 -30.58
CA GLY A 87 -51.48 4.30 -29.80
C GLY A 87 -50.31 4.64 -28.88
N CYS A 88 -49.58 5.70 -29.23
CA CYS A 88 -48.78 6.47 -28.30
C CYS A 88 -49.69 7.56 -27.69
N LEU A 89 -49.73 7.71 -26.37
CA LEU A 89 -50.26 8.92 -25.72
C LEU A 89 -49.68 9.12 -24.31
N TYR A 90 -49.75 10.36 -23.85
CA TYR A 90 -49.24 10.84 -22.57
C TYR A 90 -50.17 10.50 -21.38
N CYS A 91 -49.69 10.82 -20.18
CA CYS A 91 -50.47 11.01 -18.94
C CYS A 91 -51.10 9.78 -18.25
N GLY A 92 -50.55 9.47 -17.07
CA GLY A 92 -51.37 9.58 -15.86
C GLY A 92 -51.46 8.35 -14.94
N ARG A 93 -51.26 8.60 -13.63
CA ARG A 93 -51.47 7.68 -12.49
C ARG A 93 -50.49 6.49 -12.44
N GLY A 94 -49.99 6.07 -11.28
CA GLY A 94 -50.14 6.64 -9.94
C GLY A 94 -49.92 5.59 -8.85
N ARG A 95 -48.69 5.47 -8.32
CA ARG A 95 -48.42 4.65 -7.13
C ARG A 95 -47.97 5.52 -5.96
N ARG A 96 -48.82 5.52 -4.94
CA ARG A 96 -48.72 6.17 -3.63
C ARG A 96 -47.28 6.26 -3.09
N ALA A 97 -46.82 7.49 -2.90
CA ALA A 97 -45.91 7.86 -1.82
C ALA A 97 -46.67 8.82 -0.89
N SER A 98 -46.56 8.65 0.42
CA SER A 98 -47.19 9.55 1.40
C SER A 98 -46.40 10.87 1.55
N PRO A 99 -47.04 11.97 2.00
CA PRO A 99 -46.57 13.32 1.71
C PRO A 99 -45.85 14.02 2.90
N PHE A 100 -45.66 15.33 2.78
CA PHE A 100 -45.14 16.27 3.80
C PHE A 100 -43.66 16.12 4.20
N ARG A 101 -42.79 16.62 3.29
CA ARG A 101 -41.82 17.64 3.69
C ARG A 101 -42.36 18.99 3.20
N ASP A 102 -42.85 19.84 4.10
CA ASP A 102 -43.03 21.29 3.84
C ASP A 102 -43.30 22.11 5.12
N ASP A 103 -42.59 21.79 6.21
CA ASP A 103 -42.68 22.49 7.50
C ASP A 103 -41.29 22.94 8.00
N LEU A 104 -40.73 23.98 7.36
CA LEU A 104 -39.56 24.70 7.90
C LEU A 104 -39.35 26.11 7.33
N GLN A 105 -40.40 26.78 6.83
CA GLN A 105 -40.26 28.09 6.17
C GLN A 105 -41.42 29.06 6.43
N LYS A 106 -41.95 29.08 7.68
CA LYS A 106 -43.02 30.01 8.08
C LYS A 106 -43.02 30.50 9.54
N GLU A 107 -41.85 30.62 10.17
CA GLU A 107 -41.74 31.05 11.59
C GLU A 107 -40.74 32.20 11.89
N MET A 108 -40.31 32.98 10.87
CA MET A 108 -39.40 34.13 11.08
C MET A 108 -39.84 35.45 10.41
N THR A 109 -41.07 35.53 9.88
CA THR A 109 -41.60 36.72 9.20
C THR A 109 -42.98 37.13 9.74
N GLY A 110 -43.09 37.23 11.07
CA GLY A 110 -44.37 37.44 11.77
C GLY A 110 -44.29 38.22 13.08
N ARG A 111 -43.30 39.11 13.25
CA ARG A 111 -43.19 40.07 14.38
C ARG A 111 -42.67 41.45 13.95
N LEU A 112 -43.18 41.97 12.84
CA LEU A 112 -43.18 43.39 12.51
C LEU A 112 -44.65 43.82 12.34
N LEU A 113 -44.98 45.05 12.75
CA LEU A 113 -46.34 45.62 12.83
C LEU A 113 -47.23 44.92 13.89
N GLY A 114 -47.83 45.63 14.85
CA GLY A 114 -47.62 47.01 15.27
C GLY A 114 -48.66 47.47 16.31
N LEU A 115 -48.22 48.06 17.43
CA LEU A 115 -48.99 48.78 18.47
C LEU A 115 -47.96 49.39 19.44
N VAL A 116 -48.05 50.62 19.96
CA VAL A 116 -48.73 51.86 19.51
C VAL A 116 -47.95 53.03 20.17
N SER A 117 -48.13 54.26 19.69
CA SER A 117 -47.41 55.45 20.15
C SER A 117 -47.47 55.74 21.66
N LEU A 118 -46.36 56.21 22.23
CA LEU A 118 -46.35 57.28 23.22
C LEU A 118 -45.02 58.06 23.14
N ASN A 119 -45.10 59.38 23.21
CA ASN A 119 -43.96 60.31 23.09
C ASN A 119 -43.38 60.68 24.47
N VAL A 120 -42.35 61.53 24.44
CA VAL A 120 -41.84 62.40 25.54
C VAL A 120 -40.56 61.92 26.26
N ALA A 121 -39.43 62.37 25.70
CA ALA A 121 -38.30 63.06 26.35
C ALA A 121 -37.32 62.36 27.34
N ASN A 122 -36.11 62.93 27.33
CA ASN A 122 -35.07 62.95 28.37
C ASN A 122 -34.25 61.68 28.70
N GLY A 123 -32.98 61.92 29.07
CA GLY A 123 -32.15 60.98 29.85
C GLY A 123 -31.09 60.18 29.09
N ALA A 124 -29.87 60.72 28.98
CA ALA A 124 -28.70 59.93 28.60
C ALA A 124 -28.07 59.22 29.81
N SER A 125 -27.64 57.96 29.68
CA SER A 125 -26.71 57.32 30.64
C SER A 125 -25.82 56.25 29.98
N PRO A 126 -24.50 56.21 30.26
CA PRO A 126 -23.55 55.42 29.48
C PRO A 126 -23.24 54.01 30.06
N LEU A 127 -24.23 53.11 30.13
CA LEU A 127 -24.06 51.75 30.70
C LEU A 127 -24.23 50.56 29.72
N GLU A 128 -24.65 50.80 28.48
CA GLU A 128 -24.86 49.73 27.46
C GLU A 128 -23.57 49.07 26.93
N THR A 129 -22.41 49.75 27.03
CA THR A 129 -21.17 49.38 26.35
C THR A 129 -20.57 48.03 26.80
N SER A 130 -20.93 47.57 28.00
CA SER A 130 -20.41 46.31 28.58
C SER A 130 -21.18 45.06 28.17
N ARG A 131 -22.50 45.12 27.96
CA ARG A 131 -23.30 43.94 27.53
C ARG A 131 -22.94 43.53 26.09
N LYS A 132 -22.77 44.52 25.19
CA LYS A 132 -22.36 44.29 23.79
C LYS A 132 -20.94 43.71 23.66
N LYS A 133 -20.02 43.99 24.60
CA LYS A 133 -18.71 43.30 24.67
C LYS A 133 -18.84 41.84 25.16
N ARG A 134 -19.65 41.56 26.19
CA ARG A 134 -19.78 40.21 26.76
C ARG A 134 -20.42 39.21 25.78
N LEU A 135 -21.41 39.64 24.98
CA LEU A 135 -22.00 38.79 23.93
C LEU A 135 -21.04 38.52 22.75
N LYS A 136 -20.11 39.44 22.44
CA LYS A 136 -19.14 39.28 21.35
C LYS A 136 -18.08 38.19 21.65
N LEU A 137 -17.85 37.88 22.93
CA LEU A 137 -16.94 36.81 23.38
C LEU A 137 -17.57 35.41 23.34
N LEU A 138 -18.91 35.31 23.36
CA LEU A 138 -19.64 34.04 23.29
C LEU A 138 -19.80 33.50 21.85
N ARG A 139 -19.08 34.09 20.88
CA ARG A 139 -19.07 33.69 19.46
C ARG A 139 -17.75 33.05 19.03
N VAL A 140 -17.12 32.26 19.92
CA VAL A 140 -16.02 31.33 19.57
C VAL A 140 -16.61 30.14 18.78
N SER A 141 -17.00 30.41 17.54
CA SER A 141 -17.62 29.45 16.64
C SER A 141 -16.62 28.35 16.27
N LEU A 142 -16.72 27.18 16.90
CA LEU A 142 -15.86 25.99 16.68
C LEU A 142 -16.12 25.29 15.33
N VAL A 143 -16.11 26.04 14.22
CA VAL A 143 -16.40 25.56 12.86
C VAL A 143 -15.19 24.84 12.25
N PHE A 144 -14.80 23.70 12.85
CA PHE A 144 -13.65 22.89 12.44
C PHE A 144 -14.02 21.57 11.74
N ALA A 145 -14.91 21.66 10.75
CA ALA A 145 -15.18 20.63 9.76
C ALA A 145 -15.18 21.24 8.34
N ARG A 146 -13.99 21.42 7.74
CA ARG A 146 -13.79 22.05 6.41
C ARG A 146 -12.83 21.27 5.51
N GLY A 147 -12.72 19.95 5.69
CA GLY A 147 -11.87 19.07 4.87
C GLY A 147 -10.89 18.18 5.66
N PRO A 148 -9.94 17.52 4.97
CA PRO A 148 -9.04 16.54 5.59
C PRO A 148 -8.03 17.18 6.56
N LYS A 149 -7.94 16.63 7.77
CA LYS A 149 -7.05 17.14 8.83
C LYS A 149 -5.57 16.88 8.48
N LYS A 150 -4.81 17.93 8.15
CA LYS A 150 -3.38 17.86 7.77
C LYS A 150 -2.42 17.54 8.95
N HIS A 151 -2.84 17.75 10.19
CA HIS A 151 -1.98 17.58 11.37
C HIS A 151 -2.32 16.33 12.20
N LEU A 152 -1.39 15.90 13.07
CA LEU A 152 -1.57 14.84 14.06
C LEU A 152 -0.98 15.32 15.41
N LYS A 153 -1.79 15.40 16.46
CA LYS A 153 -1.32 15.73 17.83
C LYS A 153 -0.58 14.53 18.42
N ARG A 154 0.52 14.75 19.16
CA ARG A 154 1.39 13.66 19.62
C ARG A 154 0.69 12.66 20.54
N VAL A 155 -0.14 13.14 21.46
CA VAL A 155 -0.98 12.31 22.35
C VAL A 155 -2.02 11.45 21.60
N ALA A 156 -2.35 11.79 20.35
CA ALA A 156 -3.28 11.05 19.49
C ALA A 156 -2.55 10.17 18.45
N ALA A 157 -1.23 10.06 18.53
CA ALA A 157 -0.44 9.19 17.66
C ALA A 157 -0.61 7.70 18.04
N PRO A 158 -0.41 6.76 17.11
CA PRO A 158 -0.42 5.33 17.41
C PRO A 158 0.61 4.94 18.48
N LYS A 159 0.15 4.25 19.55
CA LYS A 159 0.98 3.92 20.72
C LYS A 159 2.23 3.09 20.38
N HIS A 160 2.16 2.24 19.35
CA HIS A 160 3.25 1.34 18.93
C HIS A 160 4.47 2.07 18.33
N TRP A 161 4.35 3.35 17.98
CA TRP A 161 5.49 4.17 17.57
C TRP A 161 6.48 4.41 18.71
N MET A 162 6.02 4.40 19.97
CA MET A 162 6.81 4.78 21.16
C MET A 162 7.39 6.19 21.03
N LEU A 163 6.51 7.15 20.70
CA LEU A 163 6.79 8.57 20.90
C LEU A 163 6.58 8.95 22.36
N ASP A 164 7.41 9.85 22.85
CA ASP A 164 7.30 10.50 24.15
C ASP A 164 6.11 11.49 24.21
N LYS A 165 5.82 12.01 25.40
CA LYS A 165 4.73 12.97 25.61
C LYS A 165 5.13 14.45 25.54
N LEU A 166 6.43 14.78 25.66
CA LEU A 166 6.88 16.10 26.12
C LEU A 166 7.67 16.92 25.09
N THR A 167 8.46 16.29 24.21
CA THR A 167 9.36 16.96 23.24
C THR A 167 8.61 17.51 22.01
N GLY A 168 7.42 18.08 22.22
CA GLY A 168 6.63 18.80 21.22
C GLY A 168 5.19 18.30 21.03
N VAL A 169 4.30 19.25 20.69
CA VAL A 169 2.84 19.09 20.63
C VAL A 169 2.34 18.15 19.51
N PHE A 170 3.12 18.01 18.43
CA PHE A 170 2.74 17.28 17.23
C PHE A 170 3.56 16.01 17.02
N ALA A 171 2.94 15.03 16.36
CA ALA A 171 3.60 13.85 15.79
C ALA A 171 3.66 13.99 14.26
N PRO A 172 4.63 13.34 13.59
CA PRO A 172 4.63 13.26 12.14
C PRO A 172 3.34 12.55 11.68
N ARG A 173 2.57 13.22 10.83
CA ARG A 173 1.40 12.61 10.19
C ARG A 173 1.90 11.83 8.96
N PRO A 174 1.63 10.52 8.85
CA PRO A 174 2.01 9.76 7.66
C PRO A 174 1.24 10.26 6.43
N SER A 175 1.92 10.28 5.30
CA SER A 175 1.34 10.55 3.98
C SER A 175 0.30 9.49 3.61
N THR A 176 -0.57 9.80 2.65
CA THR A 176 -1.46 8.80 2.03
C THR A 176 -0.63 7.88 1.13
N GLY A 177 -0.57 6.59 1.46
CA GLY A 177 0.26 5.60 0.76
C GLY A 177 -0.21 4.16 1.02
N PRO A 178 0.66 3.14 0.82
CA PRO A 178 0.29 1.72 0.86
C PRO A 178 -0.42 1.25 2.13
N HIS A 179 0.04 1.72 3.30
CA HIS A 179 -0.40 1.24 4.62
C HIS A 179 -1.25 2.26 5.36
N LYS A 180 -2.16 1.78 6.23
CA LYS A 180 -3.04 2.65 7.01
C LYS A 180 -2.25 3.44 8.06
N LEU A 181 -2.70 4.66 8.40
CA LEU A 181 -2.05 5.53 9.41
C LEU A 181 -1.79 4.83 10.76
N ARG A 182 -2.66 3.90 11.20
CA ARG A 182 -2.50 3.14 12.45
C ARG A 182 -1.69 1.83 12.30
N GLU A 183 -1.39 1.42 11.06
CA GLU A 183 -0.75 0.14 10.70
C GLU A 183 0.58 0.38 9.95
N CYS A 184 1.16 1.57 10.09
CA CYS A 184 2.42 1.98 9.47
C CYS A 184 3.39 2.56 10.50
N LEU A 185 4.60 2.91 10.04
CA LEU A 185 5.64 3.64 10.76
C LEU A 185 6.30 4.61 9.75
N PRO A 186 6.08 5.94 9.85
CA PRO A 186 6.64 6.90 8.90
C PRO A 186 8.16 6.99 9.01
N LEU A 187 8.86 7.22 7.88
CA LEU A 187 10.34 7.18 7.80
C LEU A 187 11.09 8.02 8.85
N ILE A 188 10.58 9.19 9.21
CA ILE A 188 11.15 10.01 10.29
C ILE A 188 11.21 9.29 11.65
N ILE A 189 10.26 8.41 11.96
CA ILE A 189 10.30 7.57 13.16
C ILE A 189 11.27 6.41 12.98
N PHE A 190 11.45 5.91 11.76
CA PHE A 190 12.42 4.85 11.45
C PHE A 190 13.85 5.33 11.70
N LEU A 191 14.29 6.40 11.02
CA LEU A 191 15.67 6.89 11.11
C LEU A 191 16.00 7.48 12.50
N ARG A 192 15.14 8.36 13.02
CA ARG A 192 15.42 9.14 14.24
C ARG A 192 15.05 8.40 15.54
N ASN A 193 13.93 7.67 15.54
CA ASN A 193 13.41 7.01 16.75
C ASN A 193 13.78 5.52 16.84
N ARG A 194 14.12 4.83 15.74
CA ARG A 194 14.66 3.44 15.77
C ARG A 194 16.17 3.37 15.52
N LEU A 195 16.65 3.80 14.35
CA LEU A 195 18.05 3.58 13.92
C LEU A 195 19.07 4.57 14.47
N LYS A 196 18.64 5.75 14.95
CA LYS A 196 19.50 6.80 15.54
C LYS A 196 20.50 7.46 14.57
N TYR A 197 20.32 7.29 13.26
CA TYR A 197 21.09 8.00 12.22
C TYR A 197 20.77 9.50 12.10
N ALA A 198 19.76 9.98 12.84
CA ALA A 198 19.40 11.40 12.92
C ALA A 198 18.91 11.73 14.33
N LEU A 199 19.17 12.96 14.76
CA LEU A 199 18.71 13.58 16.01
C LEU A 199 17.48 14.46 15.75
N THR A 200 17.51 15.32 14.72
CA THR A 200 16.41 16.23 14.36
C THR A 200 15.53 15.71 13.21
N GLY A 201 14.47 16.45 12.86
CA GLY A 201 13.64 16.18 11.69
C GLY A 201 14.28 16.62 10.37
N ASP A 202 15.11 17.66 10.39
CA ASP A 202 15.73 18.23 9.19
C ASP A 202 16.96 17.44 8.74
N GLU A 203 17.67 16.78 9.65
CA GLU A 203 18.65 15.74 9.31
C GLU A 203 18.01 14.59 8.53
N VAL A 204 16.85 14.09 8.98
CA VAL A 204 16.07 13.09 8.22
C VAL A 204 15.72 13.61 6.83
N LYS A 205 15.30 14.88 6.72
CA LYS A 205 15.01 15.52 5.43
C LYS A 205 16.24 15.56 4.52
N LYS A 206 17.43 15.89 5.05
CA LYS A 206 18.70 15.85 4.31
C LYS A 206 19.00 14.43 3.79
N ILE A 207 18.90 13.41 4.64
CA ILE A 207 19.14 11.99 4.25
C ILE A 207 18.14 11.54 3.17
N CYS A 208 16.85 11.84 3.31
CA CYS A 208 15.84 11.49 2.31
C CYS A 208 16.08 12.21 0.96
N MET A 209 16.49 13.48 0.97
CA MET A 209 16.75 14.25 -0.25
C MET A 209 18.03 13.81 -0.99
N GLN A 210 19.00 13.22 -0.28
CA GLN A 210 20.16 12.54 -0.86
C GLN A 210 19.82 11.20 -1.55
N ARG A 211 18.54 10.78 -1.55
CA ARG A 211 18.01 9.59 -2.27
C ARG A 211 18.55 8.22 -1.85
N PHE A 212 19.44 8.14 -0.84
CA PHE A 212 20.04 6.88 -0.34
C PHE A 212 19.06 5.85 0.27
N ILE A 213 17.79 6.20 0.45
CA ILE A 213 16.76 5.32 1.04
C ILE A 213 15.86 4.78 -0.06
N LYS A 214 15.90 3.45 -0.24
CA LYS A 214 14.96 2.69 -1.07
C LYS A 214 13.96 1.95 -0.18
N ILE A 215 12.70 1.92 -0.60
CA ILE A 215 11.64 1.12 0.02
C ILE A 215 11.00 0.28 -1.06
N ASP A 216 10.95 -1.03 -0.84
CA ASP A 216 10.52 -2.03 -1.81
C ASP A 216 11.19 -1.79 -3.19
N GLY A 217 12.51 -1.64 -3.18
CA GLY A 217 13.36 -1.35 -4.35
C GLY A 217 13.35 0.10 -4.84
N LYS A 218 12.37 0.93 -4.45
CA LYS A 218 12.15 2.27 -5.04
C LYS A 218 12.59 3.40 -4.11
N VAL A 219 13.37 4.35 -4.62
CA VAL A 219 13.83 5.55 -3.88
C VAL A 219 12.64 6.34 -3.32
N ARG A 220 12.71 6.76 -2.05
CA ARG A 220 11.67 7.59 -1.39
C ARG A 220 12.27 8.82 -0.72
N THR A 221 11.88 10.00 -1.20
CA THR A 221 12.26 11.31 -0.63
C THR A 221 11.28 11.83 0.43
N ASP A 222 10.07 11.25 0.54
CA ASP A 222 9.05 11.66 1.50
C ASP A 222 9.38 11.17 2.92
N VAL A 223 9.80 12.12 3.76
CA VAL A 223 10.08 11.99 5.20
C VAL A 223 8.92 11.37 6.01
N THR A 224 7.69 11.51 5.52
CA THR A 224 6.44 11.03 6.13
C THR A 224 5.83 9.82 5.43
N TYR A 225 6.55 9.17 4.51
CA TYR A 225 6.07 8.00 3.77
C TYR A 225 5.65 6.84 4.71
N PRO A 226 4.44 6.28 4.58
CA PRO A 226 3.94 5.23 5.46
C PRO A 226 4.50 3.85 5.08
N ALA A 227 5.74 3.57 5.47
CA ALA A 227 6.25 2.19 5.47
C ALA A 227 5.48 1.33 6.49
N GLY A 228 5.26 0.06 6.22
CA GLY A 228 4.42 -0.81 7.04
C GLY A 228 4.78 -2.29 6.93
N PHE A 229 3.81 -3.16 7.21
CA PHE A 229 4.07 -4.57 7.45
C PHE A 229 4.64 -5.32 6.22
N MET A 230 5.75 -6.02 6.44
CA MET A 230 6.58 -6.76 5.47
C MET A 230 7.36 -5.92 4.45
N ASP A 231 7.26 -4.59 4.47
CA ASP A 231 8.05 -3.70 3.62
C ASP A 231 9.56 -3.93 3.84
N VAL A 232 10.32 -3.86 2.75
CA VAL A 232 11.78 -3.86 2.77
C VAL A 232 12.28 -2.43 2.67
N ILE A 233 13.13 -1.99 3.61
CA ILE A 233 13.82 -0.71 3.57
C ILE A 233 15.31 -1.00 3.40
N SER A 234 15.94 -0.46 2.37
CA SER A 234 17.38 -0.58 2.13
C SER A 234 18.06 0.78 2.10
N ILE A 235 19.28 0.83 2.66
CA ILE A 235 20.11 2.02 2.73
C ILE A 235 21.40 1.74 1.97
N GLU A 236 21.51 2.33 0.78
CA GLU A 236 22.55 1.94 -0.18
C GLU A 236 23.96 2.27 0.34
N LYS A 237 24.12 3.42 1.00
CA LYS A 237 25.40 3.90 1.52
C LYS A 237 25.97 3.06 2.67
N THR A 238 25.16 2.23 3.34
CA THR A 238 25.62 1.35 4.44
C THR A 238 25.49 -0.13 4.11
N GLY A 239 24.96 -0.50 2.96
CA GLY A 239 24.63 -1.90 2.61
C GLY A 239 23.59 -2.56 3.53
N GLU A 240 22.91 -1.79 4.40
CA GLU A 240 21.98 -2.37 5.37
C GLU A 240 20.58 -2.51 4.78
N HIS A 241 20.04 -3.74 4.90
CA HIS A 241 18.68 -4.08 4.54
C HIS A 241 17.85 -4.42 5.79
N PHE A 242 16.62 -3.91 5.82
CA PHE A 242 15.69 -4.11 6.93
C PHE A 242 14.33 -4.57 6.45
N ARG A 243 13.66 -5.44 7.19
CA ARG A 243 12.22 -5.72 7.06
C ARG A 243 11.45 -5.19 8.26
N LEU A 244 10.29 -4.58 8.00
CA LEU A 244 9.37 -4.15 9.05
C LEU A 244 8.44 -5.31 9.48
N ILE A 245 8.73 -5.87 10.65
CA ILE A 245 8.01 -7.02 11.24
C ILE A 245 7.43 -6.63 12.60
N TYR A 246 6.31 -7.23 13.00
CA TYR A 246 5.75 -7.05 14.33
C TYR A 246 6.52 -7.84 15.39
N ASP A 247 6.87 -7.14 16.46
CA ASP A 247 7.24 -7.68 17.76
C ASP A 247 6.02 -8.29 18.46
N VAL A 248 6.29 -9.29 19.29
CA VAL A 248 5.38 -9.99 20.20
C VAL A 248 4.55 -9.04 21.08
N LYS A 249 5.08 -7.84 21.38
CA LYS A 249 4.39 -6.79 22.14
C LYS A 249 3.57 -5.83 21.29
N GLY A 250 3.31 -6.16 20.02
CA GLY A 250 2.53 -5.35 19.10
C GLY A 250 3.23 -4.10 18.57
N ARG A 251 4.55 -4.17 18.34
CA ARG A 251 5.41 -3.02 18.01
C ARG A 251 6.15 -3.27 16.70
N PHE A 252 6.38 -2.25 15.86
CA PHE A 252 7.26 -2.44 14.70
C PHE A 252 8.73 -2.57 15.16
N THR A 253 9.30 -3.75 14.92
CA THR A 253 10.75 -4.00 15.01
C THR A 253 11.42 -3.75 13.68
N VAL A 254 12.70 -3.36 13.76
CA VAL A 254 13.57 -3.17 12.61
C VAL A 254 14.42 -4.43 12.50
N HIS A 255 14.00 -5.36 11.66
CA HIS A 255 14.70 -6.64 11.51
C HIS A 255 15.76 -6.52 10.40
N ARG A 256 17.05 -6.66 10.75
CA ARG A 256 18.13 -6.74 9.74
C ARG A 256 17.99 -8.03 8.93
N ILE A 257 18.13 -7.94 7.61
CA ILE A 257 18.01 -9.08 6.67
C ILE A 257 19.21 -9.13 5.72
N THR A 258 19.42 -10.28 5.08
CA THR A 258 20.42 -10.43 4.00
C THR A 258 19.95 -9.75 2.72
N ALA A 259 20.89 -9.44 1.80
CA ALA A 259 20.57 -8.89 0.49
C ALA A 259 19.66 -9.82 -0.35
N GLU A 260 19.76 -11.14 -0.17
CA GLU A 260 18.89 -12.13 -0.81
C GLU A 260 17.43 -12.03 -0.33
N GLU A 261 17.21 -11.97 0.99
CA GLU A 261 15.86 -11.71 1.53
C GLU A 261 15.33 -10.34 1.10
N ALA A 262 16.22 -9.36 0.90
CA ALA A 262 15.84 -8.00 0.50
C ALA A 262 15.30 -7.89 -0.94
N LYS A 263 15.52 -8.90 -1.81
CA LYS A 263 14.96 -8.92 -3.16
C LYS A 263 13.46 -9.21 -3.20
N TYR A 264 12.92 -9.90 -2.20
CA TYR A 264 11.53 -10.34 -2.21
C TYR A 264 10.71 -9.91 -0.98
N LYS A 265 9.39 -9.93 -1.15
CA LYS A 265 8.41 -9.53 -0.15
C LYS A 265 7.21 -10.48 -0.15
N LEU A 266 6.66 -10.74 1.03
CA LEU A 266 5.37 -11.41 1.15
C LEU A 266 4.25 -10.37 1.18
N CYS A 267 3.19 -10.58 0.40
CA CYS A 267 1.98 -9.75 0.41
C CYS A 267 0.71 -10.59 0.48
N LYS A 268 -0.19 -10.27 1.42
CA LYS A 268 -1.50 -10.93 1.54
C LYS A 268 -2.47 -10.41 0.48
N VAL A 269 -3.22 -11.30 -0.14
CA VAL A 269 -4.30 -10.96 -1.09
C VAL A 269 -5.50 -10.39 -0.32
N LYS A 270 -5.86 -9.12 -0.59
CA LYS A 270 -7.04 -8.47 -0.01
C LYS A 270 -8.32 -8.70 -0.81
N LYS A 271 -8.22 -8.71 -2.14
CA LYS A 271 -9.33 -9.00 -3.07
C LYS A 271 -8.79 -9.35 -4.45
N ILE A 272 -9.60 -10.10 -5.20
CA ILE A 272 -9.41 -10.37 -6.63
C ILE A 272 -10.58 -9.69 -7.34
N LEU A 273 -10.31 -9.08 -8.50
CA LEU A 273 -11.27 -8.34 -9.31
C LEU A 273 -11.09 -8.73 -10.79
N ILE A 274 -12.16 -8.68 -11.57
CA ILE A 274 -12.09 -8.76 -13.03
C ILE A 274 -12.15 -7.32 -13.56
N GLY A 275 -11.16 -6.94 -14.37
CA GLY A 275 -11.06 -5.62 -14.99
C GLY A 275 -11.72 -5.55 -16.36
N THR A 276 -11.49 -4.43 -17.06
CA THR A 276 -11.88 -4.30 -18.46
C THR A 276 -11.22 -5.38 -19.32
N LYS A 277 -11.92 -5.80 -20.39
CA LYS A 277 -11.52 -6.93 -21.26
C LYS A 277 -11.36 -8.27 -20.52
N GLY A 278 -12.04 -8.47 -19.39
CA GLY A 278 -12.04 -9.74 -18.64
C GLY A 278 -10.74 -10.04 -17.88
N ILE A 279 -9.82 -9.07 -17.78
CA ILE A 279 -8.47 -9.30 -17.26
C ILE A 279 -8.50 -9.44 -15.72
N PRO A 280 -8.02 -10.56 -15.14
CA PRO A 280 -7.99 -10.72 -13.69
C PRO A 280 -6.92 -9.83 -13.03
N HIS A 281 -7.29 -9.25 -11.89
CA HIS A 281 -6.48 -8.33 -11.09
C HIS A 281 -6.48 -8.74 -9.62
N LEU A 282 -5.29 -8.93 -9.06
CA LEU A 282 -5.07 -9.23 -7.64
C LEU A 282 -4.67 -7.93 -6.93
N VAL A 283 -5.36 -7.57 -5.84
CA VAL A 283 -5.03 -6.41 -4.99
C VAL A 283 -4.47 -6.88 -3.65
N THR A 284 -3.28 -6.40 -3.31
CA THR A 284 -2.51 -6.82 -2.11
C THR A 284 -2.82 -6.00 -0.85
N HIS A 285 -2.24 -6.41 0.29
CA HIS A 285 -2.33 -5.65 1.54
C HIS A 285 -1.66 -4.28 1.46
N ASP A 286 -0.56 -4.15 0.72
CA ASP A 286 0.16 -2.91 0.43
C ASP A 286 -0.34 -2.19 -0.85
N ALA A 287 -1.60 -2.44 -1.24
CA ALA A 287 -2.32 -1.74 -2.31
C ALA A 287 -1.65 -1.80 -3.71
N ARG A 288 -0.80 -2.80 -3.97
CA ARG A 288 -0.33 -3.14 -5.32
C ARG A 288 -1.44 -3.87 -6.07
N THR A 289 -1.52 -3.63 -7.37
CA THR A 289 -2.41 -4.36 -8.28
C THR A 289 -1.57 -5.15 -9.27
N ILE A 290 -1.68 -6.48 -9.22
CA ILE A 290 -1.00 -7.40 -10.14
C ILE A 290 -2.00 -7.88 -11.18
N ARG A 291 -1.62 -7.87 -12.46
CA ARG A 291 -2.44 -8.37 -13.59
C ARG A 291 -2.08 -9.84 -13.85
N TYR A 292 -3.05 -10.62 -14.31
CA TYR A 292 -2.85 -12.05 -14.65
C TYR A 292 -2.25 -12.89 -13.49
N PRO A 293 -2.85 -12.88 -12.29
CA PRO A 293 -2.51 -13.86 -11.25
C PRO A 293 -2.87 -15.29 -11.71
N ASP A 294 -2.21 -16.28 -11.13
CA ASP A 294 -2.59 -17.69 -11.22
C ASP A 294 -4.03 -17.90 -10.69
N PRO A 295 -4.95 -18.55 -11.44
CA PRO A 295 -6.31 -18.87 -10.99
C PRO A 295 -6.41 -19.68 -9.68
N LEU A 296 -5.33 -20.36 -9.26
CA LEU A 296 -5.26 -21.09 -8.00
C LEU A 296 -5.17 -20.17 -6.76
N ILE A 297 -4.81 -18.90 -6.93
CA ILE A 297 -4.66 -17.92 -5.84
C ILE A 297 -6.04 -17.38 -5.43
N LYS A 298 -6.33 -17.43 -4.13
CA LYS A 298 -7.61 -17.00 -3.54
C LYS A 298 -7.43 -15.81 -2.58
N VAL A 299 -8.54 -15.25 -2.14
CA VAL A 299 -8.54 -14.11 -1.20
C VAL A 299 -8.11 -14.59 0.19
N ASN A 300 -7.21 -13.83 0.83
CA ASN A 300 -6.47 -14.14 2.07
C ASN A 300 -5.22 -15.02 1.94
N ASP A 301 -4.96 -15.61 0.77
CA ASP A 301 -3.67 -16.23 0.47
C ASP A 301 -2.53 -15.21 0.55
N THR A 302 -1.29 -15.68 0.60
CA THR A 302 -0.11 -14.80 0.61
C THR A 302 0.81 -15.13 -0.56
N ILE A 303 1.09 -14.12 -1.38
CA ILE A 303 1.97 -14.20 -2.55
C ILE A 303 3.37 -13.69 -2.20
N ARG A 304 4.39 -14.33 -2.78
CA ARG A 304 5.78 -13.86 -2.77
C ARG A 304 5.99 -13.02 -4.04
N ILE A 305 6.32 -11.75 -3.84
CA ILE A 305 6.57 -10.77 -4.91
C ILE A 305 8.08 -10.54 -4.98
N ASP A 306 8.64 -10.63 -6.19
CA ASP A 306 9.95 -10.07 -6.48
C ASP A 306 9.83 -8.54 -6.61
N LEU A 307 10.70 -7.80 -5.92
CA LEU A 307 10.63 -6.35 -5.83
C LEU A 307 11.19 -5.63 -7.06
N GLU A 308 12.06 -6.29 -7.83
CA GLU A 308 12.65 -5.74 -9.06
C GLU A 308 11.65 -5.77 -10.22
N THR A 309 11.11 -6.95 -10.56
CA THR A 309 10.12 -7.11 -11.64
C THR A 309 8.68 -6.79 -11.21
N GLY A 310 8.38 -6.83 -9.91
CA GLY A 310 7.02 -6.70 -9.38
C GLY A 310 6.10 -7.91 -9.66
N LYS A 311 6.64 -9.02 -10.17
CA LYS A 311 5.89 -10.25 -10.49
C LYS A 311 5.73 -11.15 -9.26
N ILE A 312 4.75 -12.05 -9.34
CA ILE A 312 4.59 -13.15 -8.38
C ILE A 312 5.63 -14.23 -8.71
N THR A 313 6.28 -14.77 -7.70
CA THR A 313 7.18 -15.94 -7.81
C THR A 313 6.49 -17.18 -7.26
N ASP A 314 6.16 -17.16 -5.97
CA ASP A 314 5.49 -18.25 -5.25
C ASP A 314 4.19 -17.78 -4.58
N PHE A 315 3.35 -18.72 -4.12
CA PHE A 315 2.24 -18.43 -3.20
C PHE A 315 2.00 -19.50 -2.13
N ILE A 316 1.35 -19.07 -1.04
CA ILE A 316 0.89 -19.89 0.07
C ILE A 316 -0.63 -19.71 0.21
N LYS A 317 -1.36 -20.83 0.18
CA LYS A 317 -2.81 -20.86 0.40
C LYS A 317 -3.16 -20.68 1.87
N PHE A 318 -4.29 -20.02 2.14
CA PHE A 318 -4.86 -19.87 3.48
C PHE A 318 -5.63 -21.13 3.92
N ASP A 319 -4.87 -22.21 4.11
CA ASP A 319 -5.32 -23.51 4.60
C ASP A 319 -4.84 -23.76 6.05
N THR A 320 -5.35 -24.82 6.69
CA THR A 320 -4.88 -25.30 8.00
C THR A 320 -3.43 -25.83 7.92
N ALA A 321 -2.80 -26.04 9.08
CA ALA A 321 -1.41 -26.46 9.24
C ALA A 321 -0.32 -25.49 8.68
N ASN A 322 -0.68 -24.36 8.07
CA ASN A 322 0.28 -23.34 7.64
C ASN A 322 0.63 -22.34 8.76
N LEU A 323 1.87 -21.85 8.73
CA LEU A 323 2.40 -20.88 9.70
C LEU A 323 1.88 -19.47 9.40
N CYS A 324 1.36 -18.80 10.42
CA CYS A 324 0.80 -17.45 10.29
C CYS A 324 1.29 -16.49 11.37
N MET A 325 1.27 -15.20 11.04
CA MET A 325 1.51 -14.09 11.96
C MET A 325 0.24 -13.25 12.13
N VAL A 326 -0.03 -12.80 13.35
CA VAL A 326 -1.11 -11.87 13.65
C VAL A 326 -0.68 -10.42 13.37
N THR A 327 -1.44 -9.71 12.54
CA THR A 327 -1.21 -8.31 12.11
C THR A 327 -2.19 -7.31 12.72
N GLY A 328 -3.08 -7.72 13.63
CA GLY A 328 -3.97 -6.80 14.35
C GLY A 328 -4.67 -7.40 15.57
N GLY A 329 -5.12 -6.53 16.50
CA GLY A 329 -5.81 -6.92 17.73
C GLY A 329 -4.86 -7.23 18.90
N ALA A 330 -5.37 -7.87 19.96
CA ALA A 330 -4.62 -8.12 21.20
C ALA A 330 -3.47 -9.14 21.04
N ASN A 331 -3.54 -10.03 20.04
CA ASN A 331 -2.51 -11.03 19.75
C ASN A 331 -1.47 -10.56 18.70
N LEU A 332 -1.43 -9.26 18.37
CA LEU A 332 -0.53 -8.66 17.37
C LEU A 332 0.95 -9.07 17.58
N GLY A 333 1.57 -9.61 16.52
CA GLY A 333 2.97 -10.08 16.54
C GLY A 333 3.18 -11.51 17.04
N ARG A 334 2.12 -12.22 17.47
CA ARG A 334 2.21 -13.67 17.71
C ARG A 334 2.37 -14.45 16.41
N ILE A 335 3.07 -15.58 16.48
CA ILE A 335 3.28 -16.50 15.35
C ILE A 335 2.94 -17.93 15.79
N GLY A 336 2.01 -18.56 15.05
CA GLY A 336 1.63 -19.94 15.29
C GLY A 336 1.06 -20.61 14.05
N VAL A 337 0.72 -21.88 14.18
CA VAL A 337 0.13 -22.70 13.11
C VAL A 337 -1.39 -22.58 13.15
N ILE A 338 -2.03 -22.41 12.00
CA ILE A 338 -3.50 -22.38 11.87
C ILE A 338 -4.06 -23.78 12.16
N THR A 339 -4.87 -23.92 13.21
CA THR A 339 -5.48 -25.21 13.58
C THR A 339 -6.87 -25.38 13.00
N ASN A 340 -7.76 -24.39 13.15
CA ASN A 340 -9.14 -24.44 12.69
C ASN A 340 -9.65 -23.05 12.25
N ARG A 341 -10.64 -23.01 11.35
CA ARG A 341 -11.33 -21.81 10.89
C ARG A 341 -12.83 -21.98 11.09
N GLU A 342 -13.38 -21.25 12.05
CA GLU A 342 -14.81 -21.10 12.26
C GLU A 342 -15.36 -20.07 11.26
N ARG A 343 -16.38 -20.49 10.50
CA ARG A 343 -17.05 -19.62 9.53
C ARG A 343 -18.38 -19.14 10.11
N HIS A 344 -18.58 -17.83 10.13
CA HIS A 344 -19.81 -17.22 10.64
C HIS A 344 -20.46 -16.39 9.52
N PRO A 345 -21.41 -16.95 8.74
CA PRO A 345 -22.02 -16.22 7.64
C PRO A 345 -22.68 -14.93 8.14
N GLY A 346 -22.43 -13.82 7.43
CA GLY A 346 -22.87 -12.48 7.84
C GLY A 346 -22.04 -11.80 8.94
N SER A 347 -21.05 -12.49 9.53
CA SER A 347 -20.19 -11.99 10.61
C SER A 347 -18.69 -12.13 10.26
N PHE A 348 -17.82 -11.99 11.26
CA PHE A 348 -16.37 -12.14 11.10
C PHE A 348 -15.94 -13.59 11.34
N ASP A 349 -15.40 -14.26 10.32
CA ASP A 349 -14.71 -15.55 10.48
C ASP A 349 -13.64 -15.48 11.57
N VAL A 350 -13.68 -16.47 12.46
CA VAL A 350 -12.75 -16.66 13.58
C VAL A 350 -11.79 -17.80 13.21
N VAL A 351 -10.53 -17.65 13.60
CA VAL A 351 -9.47 -18.60 13.27
C VAL A 351 -8.65 -18.87 14.52
N HIS A 352 -8.50 -20.15 14.84
CA HIS A 352 -7.70 -20.65 15.93
C HIS A 352 -6.27 -20.90 15.47
N VAL A 353 -5.33 -20.44 16.29
CA VAL A 353 -3.89 -20.48 16.02
C VAL A 353 -3.19 -21.03 17.26
N LYS A 354 -2.25 -21.96 17.06
CA LYS A 354 -1.45 -22.57 18.12
C LYS A 354 0.01 -22.15 18.00
N ASP A 355 0.52 -21.42 19.01
CA ASP A 355 1.95 -21.07 19.14
C ASP A 355 2.79 -22.37 19.27
N SER A 356 4.08 -22.31 18.93
CA SER A 356 4.99 -23.45 19.05
C SER A 356 5.15 -23.99 20.49
N THR A 357 4.83 -23.18 21.50
CA THR A 357 4.78 -23.58 22.93
C THR A 357 3.47 -24.28 23.31
N GLY A 358 2.59 -24.56 22.35
CA GLY A 358 1.29 -25.20 22.58
C GLY A 358 0.15 -24.25 22.95
N ASN A 359 0.45 -23.02 23.38
CA ASN A 359 -0.53 -21.97 23.68
C ASN A 359 -1.45 -21.71 22.47
N SER A 360 -2.76 -21.85 22.67
CA SER A 360 -3.76 -21.63 21.61
C SER A 360 -4.50 -20.31 21.81
N PHE A 361 -4.82 -19.60 20.73
CA PHE A 361 -5.62 -18.38 20.77
C PHE A 361 -6.43 -18.17 19.48
N ALA A 362 -7.53 -17.43 19.59
CA ALA A 362 -8.36 -17.02 18.46
C ALA A 362 -8.01 -15.61 17.95
N THR A 363 -8.18 -15.37 16.65
CA THR A 363 -8.23 -14.03 16.04
C THR A 363 -9.20 -13.98 14.86
N ARG A 364 -9.62 -12.78 14.45
CA ARG A 364 -10.41 -12.58 13.22
C ARG A 364 -9.54 -12.83 11.98
N LEU A 365 -10.10 -13.49 10.98
CA LEU A 365 -9.46 -13.80 9.69
C LEU A 365 -8.84 -12.59 8.97
N SER A 366 -9.39 -11.38 9.17
CA SER A 366 -8.81 -10.12 8.68
C SER A 366 -7.39 -9.87 9.16
N ASN A 367 -7.08 -10.29 10.39
CA ASN A 367 -5.86 -9.96 11.14
C ASN A 367 -4.78 -11.05 11.00
N ILE A 368 -5.02 -12.11 10.23
CA ILE A 368 -4.04 -13.19 10.01
C ILE A 368 -3.32 -12.96 8.69
N PHE A 369 -2.02 -13.24 8.67
CA PHE A 369 -1.16 -13.21 7.49
C PHE A 369 -0.35 -14.51 7.43
N VAL A 370 -0.36 -15.22 6.31
CA VAL A 370 0.37 -16.50 6.17
C VAL A 370 1.83 -16.21 5.84
N ILE A 371 2.77 -16.82 6.56
CA ILE A 371 4.21 -16.54 6.44
C ILE A 371 5.05 -17.77 6.05
N GLY A 372 4.46 -18.97 6.05
CA GLY A 372 5.18 -20.21 5.76
C GLY A 372 4.26 -21.38 5.42
N LYS A 373 4.84 -22.42 4.79
CA LYS A 373 4.18 -23.71 4.54
C LYS A 373 4.58 -24.69 5.65
N GLY A 374 3.60 -25.34 6.27
CA GLY A 374 3.86 -26.13 7.50
C GLY A 374 4.58 -25.28 8.55
N ASN A 375 5.63 -25.82 9.17
CA ASN A 375 6.45 -25.11 10.17
C ASN A 375 7.57 -24.22 9.57
N LYS A 376 7.76 -24.15 8.24
CA LYS A 376 8.88 -23.43 7.61
C LYS A 376 8.46 -22.01 7.16
N PRO A 377 8.91 -20.93 7.86
CA PRO A 377 8.68 -19.56 7.39
C PRO A 377 9.46 -19.28 6.10
N TRP A 378 8.94 -18.38 5.27
CA TRP A 378 9.59 -17.87 4.05
C TRP A 378 10.38 -16.57 4.26
N VAL A 379 10.44 -16.07 5.50
CA VAL A 379 11.10 -14.82 5.89
C VAL A 379 11.71 -14.97 7.27
N SER A 380 12.90 -14.40 7.49
CA SER A 380 13.57 -14.33 8.79
C SER A 380 12.67 -13.74 9.90
N LEU A 381 12.65 -14.39 11.06
CA LEU A 381 11.76 -14.03 12.18
C LEU A 381 12.51 -13.27 13.28
N PRO A 382 11.88 -12.25 13.90
CA PRO A 382 12.50 -11.48 14.97
C PRO A 382 12.77 -12.32 16.23
N ARG A 383 13.66 -11.80 17.08
CA ARG A 383 14.08 -12.41 18.35
C ARG A 383 12.84 -12.84 19.17
N GLY A 384 12.78 -14.13 19.53
CA GLY A 384 11.63 -14.74 20.21
C GLY A 384 10.65 -15.50 19.30
N LYS A 385 10.85 -15.51 17.97
CA LYS A 385 10.07 -16.30 16.99
C LYS A 385 8.54 -16.13 17.09
N GLY A 386 8.06 -14.98 17.59
CA GLY A 386 6.63 -14.70 17.77
C GLY A 386 5.98 -15.27 19.04
N ILE A 387 6.73 -15.94 19.91
CA ILE A 387 6.18 -16.54 21.14
C ILE A 387 5.92 -15.45 22.18
N ARG A 388 4.68 -15.31 22.65
CA ARG A 388 4.34 -14.40 23.77
C ARG A 388 4.41 -15.12 25.12
N LEU A 389 5.52 -14.90 25.80
CA LEU A 389 5.76 -15.25 27.20
C LEU A 389 4.71 -14.61 28.14
N THR A 390 4.53 -15.17 29.33
CA THR A 390 3.70 -14.56 30.39
C THR A 390 4.40 -13.36 31.05
N ILE A 391 3.65 -12.60 31.86
CA ILE A 391 4.19 -11.41 32.55
C ILE A 391 5.24 -11.80 33.61
N ALA A 392 5.11 -12.99 34.22
CA ALA A 392 6.12 -13.55 35.13
C ALA A 392 7.41 -13.90 34.35
N GLU A 393 7.31 -14.73 33.31
CA GLU A 393 8.44 -15.09 32.45
C GLU A 393 9.17 -13.86 31.88
N GLU A 394 8.45 -12.81 31.48
CA GLU A 394 9.07 -11.55 31.03
C GLU A 394 9.78 -10.77 32.15
N ARG A 395 9.25 -10.81 33.39
CA ARG A 395 9.88 -10.21 34.57
C ARG A 395 11.17 -10.96 34.90
N ASP A 396 11.11 -12.27 35.00
CA ASP A 396 12.21 -13.09 35.50
C ASP A 396 13.35 -13.14 34.48
N LYS A 397 13.01 -13.26 33.19
CA LYS A 397 13.97 -13.08 32.08
C LYS A 397 14.62 -11.70 32.06
N ARG A 398 13.92 -10.64 32.51
CA ARG A 398 14.49 -9.28 32.62
C ARG A 398 15.38 -9.12 33.86
N LEU A 399 15.08 -9.81 34.96
CA LEU A 399 15.92 -9.82 36.16
C LEU A 399 17.22 -10.59 35.90
N ALA A 400 17.12 -11.81 35.36
CA ALA A 400 18.28 -12.61 34.95
C ALA A 400 19.16 -11.88 33.92
N ALA A 401 18.56 -11.23 32.92
CA ALA A 401 19.30 -10.43 31.94
C ALA A 401 19.95 -9.16 32.53
N LYS A 402 19.49 -8.66 33.69
CA LYS A 402 20.17 -7.59 34.43
C LYS A 402 21.35 -8.15 35.24
N GLN A 403 21.14 -9.27 35.94
CA GLN A 403 22.15 -9.95 36.75
C GLN A 403 23.33 -10.45 35.89
N GLY A 404 23.07 -10.96 34.69
CA GLY A 404 24.11 -11.31 33.70
C GLY A 404 24.72 -10.13 32.95
N SER A 405 24.51 -8.89 33.41
CA SER A 405 25.09 -7.65 32.85
C SER A 405 25.78 -6.76 33.89
N SER A 406 25.88 -7.26 35.12
CA SER A 406 26.56 -6.67 36.28
C SER A 406 27.65 -7.62 36.75
#